data_AF-A0A7S0B4J1-F1
#
_entry.id   AF-A0A7S0B4J1-F1
#
_cell.length_a   1.000
_cell.length_b   1.000
_cell.length_c   1.000
_cell.angle_alpha   90.00
_cell.angle_beta   90.00
_cell.angle_gamma   90.00
#
_symmetry.space_group_name_H-M   'P 1'
#
loop_
_entity.id
_entity.type
_entity.pdbx_description
1 polymer ?
#
loop_
_entity_poly.entity_id
_entity_poly.type
_entity_poly.pdbx_seq_one_letter_code
_entity_poly.pdbx_strand_id
1 'polypeptide(L)'
;RPPPPGPSQVVPASGMACALQALVSLAVTVGATARNPFHNQRFYVNPVNERAFDSSIATAGGTVKRNLRKMQKLPSAYWIDKKSKIWGNGTRTVEGILREAASKAHPELVVFMWYDLPNRDCDARASNGEICCTRAHNDLCDYVAPGDCSAGIEEYKAEYVDRFVAVLKVFEHKLPVVLVIEPDSLANIATNTKHPPCGNVATQTAYKEGVKYAVDRVTSEVPSVSVYLDAAHGGWLGWENTMEKFMRIIRSMDLPLHKIRGFATNVANYQPLGIQCPWCPDQGYRNGYCMNGKHASDPCCEDPCDMLSQWNFGNNEL
;
A
#
# COMPACT_ATOMS: atom_id res chain seq x y z
N ARG A 1 -38.51 68.88 33.83
CA ARG A 1 -38.62 68.02 32.64
C ARG A 1 -37.23 67.87 32.02
N PRO A 2 -36.42 66.88 32.45
CA PRO A 2 -35.21 66.45 31.76
C PRO A 2 -35.52 65.27 30.81
N PRO A 3 -34.74 65.09 29.73
CA PRO A 3 -34.95 64.03 28.74
C PRO A 3 -34.52 62.66 29.28
N PRO A 4 -35.13 61.55 28.81
CA PRO A 4 -34.78 60.21 29.25
C PRO A 4 -33.46 59.72 28.61
N PRO A 5 -32.67 58.91 29.35
CA PRO A 5 -31.41 58.34 28.89
C PRO A 5 -31.63 57.22 27.86
N GLY A 6 -30.72 57.15 26.89
CA GLY A 6 -30.69 56.11 25.85
C GLY A 6 -30.32 54.73 26.41
N PRO A 7 -30.83 53.63 25.81
CA PRO A 7 -30.58 52.29 26.32
C PRO A 7 -29.20 51.74 25.93
N SER A 8 -28.61 51.06 26.90
CA SER A 8 -27.35 50.32 26.89
C SER A 8 -27.24 49.29 25.76
N GLN A 9 -26.07 49.20 25.15
CA GLN A 9 -25.70 48.10 24.27
C GLN A 9 -25.37 46.85 25.08
N VAL A 10 -26.13 45.78 24.85
CA VAL A 10 -25.83 44.41 25.30
C VAL A 10 -25.23 43.67 24.11
N VAL A 11 -24.01 43.17 24.28
CA VAL A 11 -23.32 42.30 23.33
C VAL A 11 -23.94 40.90 23.44
N PRO A 12 -24.44 40.26 22.35
CA PRO A 12 -24.87 38.88 22.43
C PRO A 12 -23.66 37.94 22.24
N ALA A 13 -23.60 36.93 23.11
CA ALA A 13 -22.69 35.81 23.06
C ALA A 13 -22.89 34.99 21.77
N SER A 14 -21.80 34.73 21.05
CA SER A 14 -21.81 33.85 19.88
C SER A 14 -21.85 32.38 20.31
N GLY A 15 -23.06 31.82 20.38
CA GLY A 15 -23.28 30.38 20.37
C GLY A 15 -23.07 29.85 18.95
N MET A 16 -22.05 29.03 18.76
CA MET A 16 -21.74 28.40 17.47
C MET A 16 -22.70 27.22 17.25
N ALA A 17 -23.80 27.48 16.57
CA ALA A 17 -24.79 26.47 16.19
C ALA A 17 -24.24 25.62 15.03
N CYS A 18 -24.09 24.32 15.29
CA CYS A 18 -23.83 23.30 14.29
C CYS A 18 -25.06 23.18 13.37
N ALA A 19 -25.02 23.78 12.19
CA ALA A 19 -26.14 23.78 11.25
C ALA A 19 -26.31 22.42 10.56
N LEU A 20 -27.47 21.79 10.76
CA LEU A 20 -27.96 20.68 9.94
C LEU A 20 -28.38 21.22 8.57
N GLN A 21 -27.72 20.78 7.49
CA GLN A 21 -28.24 20.92 6.13
C GLN A 21 -28.81 19.58 5.66
N ALA A 22 -30.08 19.62 5.24
CA ALA A 22 -30.78 18.49 4.64
C ALA A 22 -30.28 18.26 3.20
N LEU A 23 -29.82 17.05 2.91
CA LEU A 23 -29.38 16.62 1.59
C LEU A 23 -30.55 16.02 0.80
N VAL A 24 -30.89 16.67 -0.31
CA VAL A 24 -31.80 16.15 -1.34
C VAL A 24 -31.10 14.98 -2.04
N SER A 25 -31.71 13.79 -1.99
CA SER A 25 -31.18 12.58 -2.61
C SER A 25 -31.35 12.62 -4.14
N LEU A 26 -30.30 13.04 -4.86
CA LEU A 26 -30.13 12.63 -6.25
C LEU A 26 -29.56 11.21 -6.23
N ALA A 27 -30.39 10.22 -6.55
CA ALA A 27 -29.93 8.87 -6.89
C ALA A 27 -29.21 8.93 -8.23
N VAL A 28 -27.96 9.40 -8.20
CA VAL A 28 -26.98 9.10 -9.23
C VAL A 28 -26.80 7.59 -9.19
N THR A 29 -27.00 6.91 -10.32
CA THR A 29 -26.55 5.53 -10.50
C THR A 29 -25.03 5.50 -10.32
N VAL A 30 -24.58 5.30 -9.09
CA VAL A 30 -23.19 5.12 -8.73
C VAL A 30 -22.75 3.84 -9.43
N GLY A 31 -22.04 4.02 -10.55
CA GLY A 31 -21.43 2.95 -11.31
C GLY A 31 -20.53 2.08 -10.42
N ALA A 32 -20.11 0.95 -10.95
CA ALA A 32 -19.36 -0.12 -10.28
C ALA A 32 -18.03 0.27 -9.55
N THR A 33 -17.74 1.56 -9.37
CA THR A 33 -16.59 2.14 -8.67
C THR A 33 -16.73 2.26 -7.15
N ALA A 34 -17.90 1.99 -6.54
CA ALA A 34 -18.12 2.27 -5.11
C ALA A 34 -18.08 1.07 -4.13
N ARG A 35 -17.91 -0.17 -4.58
CA ARG A 35 -17.83 -1.32 -3.66
C ARG A 35 -16.39 -1.67 -3.31
N ASN A 36 -16.11 -1.84 -2.02
CA ASN A 36 -14.85 -2.38 -1.51
C ASN A 36 -14.57 -3.74 -2.19
N PRO A 37 -13.43 -3.91 -2.90
CA PRO A 37 -13.16 -5.12 -3.67
C PRO A 37 -13.10 -6.37 -2.80
N PHE A 38 -12.82 -6.23 -1.50
CA PHE A 38 -12.73 -7.34 -0.54
C PHE A 38 -14.09 -7.77 0.04
N HIS A 39 -15.11 -6.93 -0.06
CA HIS A 39 -16.38 -7.15 0.61
C HIS A 39 -17.10 -8.38 0.06
N ASN A 40 -17.47 -9.32 0.94
CA ASN A 40 -18.14 -10.59 0.62
C ASN A 40 -17.39 -11.47 -0.39
N GLN A 41 -16.07 -11.35 -0.49
CA GLN A 41 -15.27 -12.19 -1.36
C GLN A 41 -14.72 -13.43 -0.64
N ARG A 42 -14.64 -14.54 -1.38
CA ARG A 42 -13.79 -15.67 -1.00
C ARG A 42 -12.40 -15.40 -1.54
N PHE A 43 -11.39 -15.48 -0.68
CA PHE A 43 -10.01 -15.23 -1.07
C PHE A 43 -9.38 -16.53 -1.54
N TYR A 44 -8.55 -16.42 -2.57
CA TYR A 44 -7.77 -17.55 -3.06
C TYR A 44 -6.69 -17.94 -2.06
N VAL A 45 -6.58 -19.24 -1.81
CA VAL A 45 -5.53 -19.83 -0.98
C VAL A 45 -4.55 -20.54 -1.91
N ASN A 46 -3.32 -20.03 -2.00
CA ASN A 46 -2.33 -20.59 -2.93
C ASN A 46 -1.78 -21.93 -2.40
N PRO A 47 -1.91 -23.04 -3.15
CA PRO A 47 -1.46 -24.35 -2.69
C PRO A 47 0.06 -24.47 -2.52
N VAL A 48 0.86 -23.59 -3.13
CA VAL A 48 2.30 -23.49 -2.85
C VAL A 48 2.54 -23.04 -1.41
N ASN A 49 1.76 -22.06 -0.93
CA ASN A 49 1.87 -21.55 0.43
C ASN A 49 1.29 -22.55 1.43
N GLU A 50 0.18 -23.21 1.11
CA GLU A 50 -0.38 -24.26 1.98
C GLU A 50 0.67 -25.35 2.26
N ARG A 51 1.34 -25.83 1.21
CA ARG A 51 2.37 -26.87 1.33
C ARG A 51 3.61 -26.42 2.10
N ALA A 52 3.89 -25.12 2.18
CA ALA A 52 5.02 -24.61 2.96
C ALA A 52 4.87 -24.90 4.47
N PHE A 53 3.65 -25.13 4.96
CA PHE A 53 3.39 -25.49 6.35
C PHE A 53 3.59 -26.98 6.66
N ASP A 54 3.65 -27.87 5.66
CA ASP A 54 3.59 -29.31 5.86
C ASP A 54 4.72 -29.84 6.76
N SER A 55 5.95 -29.37 6.54
CA SER A 55 7.12 -29.76 7.34
C SER A 55 6.99 -29.32 8.80
N SER A 56 6.49 -28.10 9.04
CA SER A 56 6.26 -27.57 10.38
C SER A 56 5.10 -28.29 11.10
N ILE A 57 4.04 -28.64 10.37
CA ILE A 57 2.91 -29.40 10.90
C ILE A 57 3.35 -30.82 11.28
N ALA A 58 4.22 -31.45 10.49
CA ALA A 58 4.69 -32.81 10.74
C ALA A 58 5.38 -32.92 12.10
N THR A 59 6.19 -31.93 12.48
CA THR A 59 6.97 -31.93 13.73
C THR A 59 6.27 -31.28 14.92
N ALA A 60 5.26 -30.43 14.68
CA ALA A 60 4.52 -29.77 15.76
C ALA A 60 3.54 -30.70 16.50
N GLY A 61 3.37 -30.43 17.81
CA GLY A 61 2.37 -31.06 18.68
C GLY A 61 1.36 -30.07 19.26
N GLY A 62 0.33 -30.59 19.94
CA GLY A 62 -0.61 -29.80 20.75
C GLY A 62 -1.25 -28.60 20.04
N THR A 63 -1.28 -27.46 20.72
CA THR A 63 -1.87 -26.19 20.22
C THR A 63 -1.14 -25.67 18.98
N VAL A 64 0.19 -25.80 18.92
CA VAL A 64 0.98 -25.32 17.79
C VAL A 64 0.56 -26.01 16.49
N LYS A 65 0.45 -27.35 16.50
CA LYS A 65 -0.01 -28.11 15.33
C LYS A 65 -1.41 -27.69 14.87
N ARG A 66 -2.32 -27.44 15.82
CA ARG A 66 -3.68 -26.96 15.52
C ARG A 66 -3.67 -25.57 14.88
N ASN A 67 -2.82 -24.66 15.38
CA ASN A 67 -2.70 -23.32 14.82
C ASN A 67 -2.08 -23.35 13.42
N LEU A 68 -1.00 -24.12 13.20
CA LEU A 68 -0.40 -24.28 11.88
C LEU A 68 -1.40 -24.81 10.84
N ARG A 69 -2.23 -25.79 11.20
CA ARG A 69 -3.30 -26.30 10.31
C ARG A 69 -4.38 -25.28 9.99
N LYS A 70 -4.61 -24.29 10.85
CA LYS A 70 -5.51 -23.16 10.56
C LYS A 70 -4.82 -22.16 9.65
N MET A 71 -3.58 -21.78 9.98
CA MET A 71 -2.76 -20.85 9.18
C MET A 71 -2.54 -21.35 7.76
N GLN A 72 -2.35 -22.66 7.59
CA GLN A 72 -2.22 -23.32 6.29
C GLN A 72 -3.40 -23.01 5.35
N LYS A 73 -4.59 -22.70 5.87
CA LYS A 73 -5.80 -22.42 5.08
C LYS A 73 -6.10 -20.94 4.93
N LEU A 74 -5.24 -20.06 5.44
CA LEU A 74 -5.45 -18.62 5.35
C LEU A 74 -5.00 -18.11 3.98
N PRO A 75 -5.76 -17.20 3.36
CA PRO A 75 -5.33 -16.54 2.14
C PRO A 75 -4.13 -15.65 2.44
N SER A 76 -3.23 -15.55 1.47
CA SER A 76 -2.05 -14.70 1.54
C SER A 76 -1.79 -14.11 0.17
N ALA A 77 -1.42 -12.83 0.10
CA ALA A 77 -1.00 -12.25 -1.16
C ALA A 77 0.23 -12.98 -1.71
N TYR A 78 0.30 -13.10 -3.04
CA TYR A 78 1.42 -13.77 -3.69
C TYR A 78 2.39 -12.73 -4.27
N TRP A 79 3.67 -12.87 -3.94
CA TRP A 79 4.72 -11.92 -4.33
C TRP A 79 5.26 -12.22 -5.72
N ILE A 80 5.12 -11.24 -6.62
CA ILE A 80 5.67 -11.27 -7.98
C ILE A 80 6.95 -10.44 -7.97
N ASP A 81 7.98 -10.99 -7.33
CA ASP A 81 9.28 -10.37 -7.04
C ASP A 81 10.33 -10.55 -8.16
N LYS A 82 9.89 -11.09 -9.31
CA LYS A 82 10.70 -11.35 -10.51
C LYS A 82 9.82 -11.66 -11.73
N LYS A 83 10.31 -11.33 -12.92
CA LYS A 83 9.68 -11.57 -14.24
C LYS A 83 9.29 -13.03 -14.46
N SER A 84 10.10 -13.98 -13.99
CA SER A 84 9.84 -15.42 -14.16
C SER A 84 8.57 -15.91 -13.45
N LYS A 85 7.99 -15.13 -12.53
CA LYS A 85 6.71 -15.45 -11.87
C LYS A 85 5.48 -14.96 -12.65
N ILE A 86 5.61 -14.36 -13.82
CA ILE A 86 4.43 -13.82 -14.52
C ILE A 86 3.72 -14.92 -15.34
N TRP A 87 4.45 -15.64 -16.19
CA TRP A 87 3.90 -16.61 -17.15
C TRP A 87 4.15 -18.06 -16.77
N GLY A 88 3.18 -18.93 -17.05
CA GLY A 88 3.33 -20.37 -16.87
C GLY A 88 2.09 -21.04 -16.27
N ASN A 89 2.09 -22.37 -16.27
CA ASN A 89 0.90 -23.15 -15.89
C ASN A 89 0.79 -23.47 -14.39
N GLY A 90 1.89 -23.37 -13.64
CA GLY A 90 1.92 -23.72 -12.23
C GLY A 90 1.44 -22.57 -11.34
N THR A 91 0.98 -22.89 -10.13
CA THR A 91 0.51 -21.91 -9.13
C THR A 91 1.65 -21.12 -8.45
N ARG A 92 2.84 -21.15 -9.07
CA ARG A 92 3.96 -20.25 -8.76
C ARG A 92 4.00 -19.01 -9.65
N THR A 93 3.12 -18.94 -10.64
CA THR A 93 3.05 -17.85 -11.62
C THR A 93 1.71 -17.13 -11.57
N VAL A 94 1.67 -15.86 -12.00
CA VAL A 94 0.42 -15.07 -12.09
C VAL A 94 -0.60 -15.80 -12.95
N GLU A 95 -0.21 -16.24 -14.14
CA GLU A 95 -1.11 -16.92 -15.07
C GLU A 95 -1.70 -18.22 -14.48
N GLY A 96 -0.88 -19.05 -13.85
CA GLY A 96 -1.34 -20.30 -13.24
C GLY A 96 -2.24 -20.07 -12.03
N ILE A 97 -1.92 -19.08 -11.20
CA ILE A 97 -2.75 -18.68 -10.05
C ILE A 97 -4.12 -18.18 -10.50
N LEU A 98 -4.16 -17.23 -11.44
CA LEU A 98 -5.42 -16.67 -11.94
C LEU A 98 -6.27 -17.75 -12.63
N ARG A 99 -5.64 -18.65 -13.38
CA ARG A 99 -6.35 -19.79 -14.01
C ARG A 99 -6.98 -20.71 -12.98
N GLU A 100 -6.25 -21.07 -11.93
CA GLU A 100 -6.79 -21.93 -10.88
C GLU A 100 -7.93 -21.24 -10.14
N ALA A 101 -7.71 -20.00 -9.69
CA ALA A 101 -8.71 -19.20 -8.97
C ALA A 101 -9.99 -18.99 -9.79
N ALA A 102 -9.86 -18.73 -11.09
CA ALA A 102 -10.99 -18.56 -12.00
C ALA A 102 -11.75 -19.86 -12.32
N SER A 103 -11.11 -21.02 -12.15
CA SER A 103 -11.74 -22.33 -12.42
C SER A 103 -12.56 -22.88 -11.25
N LYS A 104 -12.50 -22.25 -10.07
CA LYS A 104 -13.32 -22.63 -8.92
C LYS A 104 -14.79 -22.35 -9.20
N ALA A 105 -15.70 -23.15 -8.61
CA ALA A 105 -17.15 -22.97 -8.74
C ALA A 105 -17.63 -21.55 -8.36
N HIS A 106 -16.92 -20.91 -7.44
CA HIS A 106 -17.01 -19.48 -7.19
C HIS A 106 -15.61 -18.90 -7.38
N PRO A 107 -15.38 -18.06 -8.41
CA PRO A 107 -14.09 -17.43 -8.62
C PRO A 107 -13.61 -16.69 -7.37
N GLU A 108 -12.38 -16.95 -6.97
CA GLU A 108 -11.82 -16.44 -5.71
C GLU A 108 -10.98 -15.18 -5.96
N LEU A 109 -11.04 -14.22 -5.02
CA LEU A 109 -10.25 -13.00 -5.06
C LEU A 109 -8.76 -13.31 -4.90
N VAL A 110 -7.95 -12.79 -5.81
CA VAL A 110 -6.49 -12.94 -5.78
C VAL A 110 -5.85 -11.59 -5.43
N VAL A 111 -4.90 -11.61 -4.50
CA VAL A 111 -4.07 -10.44 -4.16
C VAL A 111 -2.64 -10.72 -4.60
N PHE A 112 -2.04 -9.81 -5.38
CA PHE A 112 -0.63 -9.85 -5.73
C PHE A 112 0.14 -8.69 -5.12
N MET A 113 1.37 -8.95 -4.69
CA MET A 113 2.38 -7.91 -4.48
C MET A 113 3.15 -7.76 -5.80
N TRP A 114 2.97 -6.62 -6.44
CA TRP A 114 3.64 -6.21 -7.67
C TRP A 114 4.94 -5.50 -7.25
N TYR A 115 6.11 -6.08 -7.54
CA TYR A 115 7.33 -5.73 -6.80
C TYR A 115 8.62 -6.07 -7.58
N ASP A 116 8.95 -5.33 -8.63
CA ASP A 116 10.18 -5.60 -9.41
C ASP A 116 10.78 -4.35 -10.05
N LEU A 117 10.61 -3.19 -9.42
CA LEU A 117 11.21 -1.94 -9.88
C LEU A 117 12.74 -2.06 -10.10
N PRO A 118 13.30 -1.32 -11.08
CA PRO A 118 14.73 -1.19 -11.20
C PRO A 118 15.35 -0.60 -9.93
N ASN A 119 16.50 -1.14 -9.50
CA ASN A 119 17.15 -0.77 -8.24
C ASN A 119 16.20 -0.90 -7.02
N ARG A 120 15.38 -1.95 -6.98
CA ARG A 120 14.46 -2.25 -5.88
C ARG A 120 15.16 -2.21 -4.52
N ASP A 121 14.44 -1.80 -3.48
CA ASP A 121 14.91 -1.83 -2.08
C ASP A 121 16.18 -0.99 -1.85
N CYS A 122 16.18 0.27 -2.31
CA CYS A 122 17.40 1.09 -2.35
C CYS A 122 18.01 1.40 -0.97
N ASP A 123 17.25 1.30 0.13
CA ASP A 123 17.77 1.50 1.49
C ASP A 123 18.17 0.17 2.17
N ALA A 124 17.96 -0.96 1.50
CA ALA A 124 18.40 -2.25 1.99
C ALA A 124 19.94 -2.37 1.92
N ARG A 125 20.51 -3.13 2.85
CA ARG A 125 21.94 -3.49 2.81
C ARG A 125 22.30 -4.29 1.55
N ALA A 126 21.36 -5.12 1.09
CA ALA A 126 21.45 -5.88 -0.14
C ALA A 126 20.03 -6.12 -0.65
N SER A 127 19.81 -5.77 -1.91
CA SER A 127 18.55 -6.03 -2.61
C SER A 127 18.64 -7.31 -3.44
N ASN A 128 17.51 -8.00 -3.56
CA ASN A 128 17.33 -9.16 -4.44
C ASN A 128 16.61 -8.78 -5.75
N GLY A 129 16.49 -7.50 -6.08
CA GLY A 129 15.89 -7.03 -7.34
C GLY A 129 16.72 -7.47 -8.55
N GLU A 130 16.07 -7.96 -9.60
CA GLU A 130 16.77 -8.47 -10.81
C GLU A 130 16.95 -7.42 -11.91
N ILE A 131 16.22 -6.31 -11.82
CA ILE A 131 16.28 -5.20 -12.77
C ILE A 131 17.17 -4.10 -12.21
N CYS A 132 18.16 -3.69 -12.99
CA CYS A 132 19.13 -2.67 -12.59
C CYS A 132 18.99 -1.44 -13.46
N CYS A 133 19.15 -0.26 -12.88
CA CYS A 133 19.37 0.96 -13.68
C CYS A 133 20.70 0.93 -14.42
N THR A 134 21.70 0.28 -13.83
CA THR A 134 22.99 -0.01 -14.45
C THR A 134 23.48 -1.35 -13.92
N ARG A 135 23.88 -2.25 -14.82
CA ARG A 135 24.51 -3.52 -14.45
C ARG A 135 26.02 -3.33 -14.34
N ALA A 136 26.60 -3.79 -13.24
CA ALA A 136 28.03 -3.90 -13.07
C ALA A 136 28.60 -5.09 -13.85
N HIS A 137 29.93 -5.18 -13.97
CA HIS A 137 30.61 -6.26 -14.69
C HIS A 137 30.42 -7.67 -14.10
N ASN A 138 29.94 -7.77 -12.86
CA ASN A 138 29.69 -9.03 -12.15
C ASN A 138 28.20 -9.42 -12.15
N ASP A 139 27.41 -8.86 -13.08
CA ASP A 139 25.97 -9.06 -13.24
C ASP A 139 25.09 -8.60 -12.06
N LEU A 140 25.68 -7.94 -11.05
CA LEU A 140 24.93 -7.26 -9.99
C LEU A 140 24.56 -5.84 -10.40
N CYS A 141 23.56 -5.25 -9.75
CA CYS A 141 23.25 -3.84 -9.97
C CYS A 141 24.34 -2.93 -9.39
N ASP A 142 24.76 -1.94 -10.17
CA ASP A 142 25.48 -0.78 -9.66
C ASP A 142 24.46 0.28 -9.22
N TYR A 143 24.18 0.30 -7.92
CA TYR A 143 23.16 1.19 -7.33
C TYR A 143 23.60 2.66 -7.25
N VAL A 144 24.89 2.95 -7.45
CA VAL A 144 25.43 4.32 -7.34
C VAL A 144 25.93 4.87 -8.68
N ALA A 145 25.92 4.06 -9.73
CA ALA A 145 26.20 4.51 -11.10
C ALA A 145 25.33 5.71 -11.47
N PRO A 146 25.92 6.78 -12.06
CA PRO A 146 25.14 7.90 -12.56
C PRO A 146 24.35 7.48 -13.81
N GLY A 147 23.17 8.07 -14.00
CA GLY A 147 22.35 7.82 -15.19
C GLY A 147 20.89 8.23 -14.97
N ASP A 148 20.05 7.91 -15.95
CA ASP A 148 18.61 8.15 -15.95
C ASP A 148 17.77 6.88 -15.82
N CYS A 149 18.42 5.72 -15.70
CA CYS A 149 17.78 4.40 -15.64
C CYS A 149 17.04 3.98 -16.92
N SER A 150 17.28 4.60 -18.09
CA SER A 150 16.53 4.30 -19.31
C SER A 150 16.45 2.80 -19.65
N ALA A 151 17.59 2.09 -19.60
CA ALA A 151 17.63 0.66 -19.89
C ALA A 151 16.85 -0.20 -18.88
N GLY A 152 17.00 0.09 -17.58
CA GLY A 152 16.29 -0.61 -16.50
C GLY A 152 14.78 -0.36 -16.56
N ILE A 153 14.37 0.87 -16.84
CA ILE A 153 12.96 1.24 -17.01
C ILE A 153 12.37 0.51 -18.22
N GLU A 154 13.04 0.49 -19.37
CA GLU A 154 12.54 -0.22 -20.55
C GLU A 154 12.44 -1.73 -20.32
N GLU A 155 13.41 -2.34 -19.62
CA GLU A 155 13.34 -3.75 -19.20
C GLU A 155 12.13 -4.00 -18.30
N TYR A 156 11.92 -3.15 -17.27
CA TYR A 156 10.77 -3.26 -16.38
C TYR A 156 9.44 -3.10 -17.13
N LYS A 157 9.31 -2.12 -18.02
CA LYS A 157 8.11 -1.93 -18.83
C LYS A 157 7.82 -3.16 -19.70
N ALA A 158 8.78 -3.56 -20.53
CA ALA A 158 8.56 -4.56 -21.57
C ALA A 158 8.51 -6.00 -21.04
N GLU A 159 9.31 -6.31 -20.02
CA GLU A 159 9.46 -7.69 -19.55
C GLU A 159 8.72 -7.98 -18.25
N TYR A 160 8.37 -6.96 -17.47
CA TYR A 160 7.57 -7.11 -16.26
C TYR A 160 6.15 -6.56 -16.46
N VAL A 161 5.99 -5.24 -16.58
CA VAL A 161 4.67 -4.58 -16.59
C VAL A 161 3.78 -5.08 -17.73
N ASP A 162 4.24 -4.96 -18.97
CA ASP A 162 3.41 -5.30 -20.13
C ASP A 162 3.08 -6.79 -20.18
N ARG A 163 4.00 -7.65 -19.74
CA ARG A 163 3.75 -9.10 -19.65
C ARG A 163 2.74 -9.43 -18.57
N PHE A 164 2.78 -8.75 -17.43
CA PHE A 164 1.81 -8.92 -16.35
C PHE A 164 0.43 -8.45 -16.82
N VAL A 165 0.33 -7.25 -17.40
CA VAL A 165 -0.93 -6.72 -17.93
C VAL A 165 -1.51 -7.61 -19.03
N ALA A 166 -0.67 -8.19 -19.91
CA ALA A 166 -1.13 -9.15 -20.90
C ALA A 166 -1.80 -10.38 -20.27
N VAL A 167 -1.27 -10.90 -19.16
CA VAL A 167 -1.92 -11.97 -18.40
C VAL A 167 -3.23 -11.48 -17.77
N LEU A 168 -3.23 -10.31 -17.12
CA LEU A 168 -4.44 -9.77 -16.49
C LEU A 168 -5.58 -9.59 -17.50
N LYS A 169 -5.29 -9.12 -18.72
CA LYS A 169 -6.30 -9.00 -19.80
C LYS A 169 -7.01 -10.30 -20.11
N VAL A 170 -6.31 -11.44 -20.07
CA VAL A 170 -6.91 -12.76 -20.31
C VAL A 170 -7.93 -13.11 -19.23
N PHE A 171 -7.77 -12.57 -18.02
CA PHE A 171 -8.61 -12.84 -16.85
C PHE A 171 -9.54 -11.69 -16.47
N GLU A 172 -9.56 -10.61 -17.26
CA GLU A 172 -10.42 -9.45 -17.03
C GLU A 172 -11.88 -9.91 -16.90
N HIS A 173 -12.55 -9.46 -15.84
CA HIS A 173 -13.92 -9.84 -15.45
C HIS A 173 -14.17 -11.32 -15.10
N LYS A 174 -13.15 -12.20 -15.10
CA LYS A 174 -13.33 -13.62 -14.71
C LYS A 174 -13.28 -13.85 -13.20
N LEU A 175 -12.55 -13.00 -12.49
CA LEU A 175 -12.38 -13.03 -11.03
C LEU A 175 -11.91 -11.65 -10.54
N PRO A 176 -12.16 -11.30 -9.26
CA PRO A 176 -11.63 -10.08 -8.69
C PRO A 176 -10.12 -10.22 -8.43
N VAL A 177 -9.35 -9.21 -8.86
CA VAL A 177 -7.89 -9.14 -8.65
C VAL A 177 -7.56 -7.83 -7.96
N VAL A 178 -6.70 -7.91 -6.95
CA VAL A 178 -6.14 -6.77 -6.24
C VAL A 178 -4.63 -6.76 -6.39
N LEU A 179 -4.07 -5.59 -6.69
CA LEU A 179 -2.64 -5.36 -6.76
C LEU A 179 -2.23 -4.36 -5.68
N VAL A 180 -1.19 -4.71 -4.92
CA VAL A 180 -0.44 -3.74 -4.12
C VAL A 180 0.86 -3.43 -4.86
N ILE A 181 1.04 -2.16 -5.20
CA ILE A 181 2.09 -1.71 -6.12
C ILE A 181 3.33 -1.26 -5.35
N GLU A 182 4.43 -1.95 -5.65
CA GLU A 182 5.81 -1.63 -5.33
C GLU A 182 6.03 -1.25 -3.87
N PRO A 183 5.89 -2.21 -2.93
CA PRO A 183 6.37 -2.04 -1.56
C PRO A 183 7.83 -1.57 -1.49
N ASP A 184 8.18 -0.86 -0.43
CA ASP A 184 9.57 -0.41 -0.16
C ASP A 184 10.18 0.45 -1.29
N SER A 185 9.35 1.25 -1.97
CA SER A 185 9.78 2.09 -3.10
C SER A 185 9.64 3.60 -2.84
N LEU A 186 8.46 4.18 -3.06
CA LEU A 186 8.22 5.63 -3.03
C LEU A 186 8.49 6.25 -1.64
N ALA A 187 8.32 5.48 -0.56
CA ALA A 187 8.68 5.92 0.78
C ALA A 187 10.19 6.17 0.93
N ASN A 188 11.04 5.33 0.32
CA ASN A 188 12.50 5.51 0.34
C ASN A 188 12.93 6.81 -0.32
N ILE A 189 12.38 7.14 -1.49
CA ILE A 189 12.73 8.40 -2.16
C ILE A 189 12.09 9.63 -1.49
N ALA A 190 11.17 9.43 -0.54
CA ALA A 190 10.66 10.49 0.34
C ALA A 190 11.57 10.75 1.56
N THR A 191 12.21 9.72 2.12
CA THR A 191 12.89 9.83 3.43
C THR A 191 14.39 9.50 3.40
N ASN A 192 14.82 8.61 2.53
CA ASN A 192 16.12 7.94 2.58
C ASN A 192 17.08 8.41 1.47
N THR A 193 16.82 9.56 0.85
CA THR A 193 17.66 10.11 -0.24
C THR A 193 19.09 10.51 0.19
N LYS A 194 19.41 10.45 1.49
CA LYS A 194 20.78 10.56 1.99
C LYS A 194 21.57 9.25 1.81
N HIS A 195 20.90 8.11 1.71
CA HIS A 195 21.52 6.84 1.37
C HIS A 195 21.87 6.86 -0.13
N PRO A 196 23.14 6.68 -0.55
CA PRO A 196 23.54 6.94 -1.93
C PRO A 196 22.73 6.20 -3.00
N PRO A 197 22.41 4.89 -2.86
CA PRO A 197 21.48 4.20 -3.73
C PRO A 197 20.09 4.85 -3.91
N CYS A 198 19.48 5.38 -2.84
CA CYS A 198 18.17 6.04 -2.90
C CYS A 198 18.27 7.50 -3.35
N GLY A 199 19.38 8.17 -3.01
CA GLY A 199 19.68 9.53 -3.43
C GLY A 199 20.05 9.62 -4.91
N ASN A 200 20.42 8.51 -5.53
CA ASN A 200 20.78 8.43 -6.94
C ASN A 200 19.61 8.83 -7.84
N VAL A 201 19.90 9.69 -8.84
CA VAL A 201 18.88 10.20 -9.79
C VAL A 201 18.25 9.06 -10.58
N ALA A 202 19.02 8.07 -11.02
CA ALA A 202 18.52 6.92 -11.77
C ALA A 202 17.47 6.14 -10.96
N THR A 203 17.74 5.84 -9.68
CA THR A 203 16.79 5.15 -8.80
C THR A 203 15.51 5.98 -8.58
N GLN A 204 15.65 7.28 -8.33
CA GLN A 204 14.49 8.16 -8.15
C GLN A 204 13.63 8.24 -9.42
N THR A 205 14.24 8.29 -10.60
CA THR A 205 13.55 8.25 -11.88
C THR A 205 12.87 6.90 -12.07
N ALA A 206 13.56 5.79 -11.81
CA ALA A 206 13.02 4.44 -11.92
C ALA A 206 11.74 4.25 -11.10
N TYR A 207 11.74 4.70 -9.84
CA TYR A 207 10.58 4.52 -8.96
C TYR A 207 9.39 5.37 -9.42
N LYS A 208 9.65 6.64 -9.78
CA LYS A 208 8.58 7.54 -10.24
C LYS A 208 8.00 7.11 -11.59
N GLU A 209 8.85 6.81 -12.58
CA GLU A 209 8.40 6.43 -13.92
C GLU A 209 7.86 5.00 -13.96
N GLY A 210 8.50 4.06 -13.27
CA GLY A 210 8.08 2.67 -13.20
C GLY A 210 6.71 2.52 -12.52
N VAL A 211 6.51 3.13 -11.35
CA VAL A 211 5.19 3.10 -10.69
C VAL A 211 4.13 3.80 -11.54
N LYS A 212 4.45 4.97 -12.11
CA LYS A 212 3.51 5.67 -13.01
C LYS A 212 3.10 4.77 -14.17
N TYR A 213 4.06 4.18 -14.85
CA TYR A 213 3.78 3.31 -15.99
C TYR A 213 2.93 2.10 -15.58
N ALA A 214 3.30 1.38 -14.51
CA ALA A 214 2.51 0.25 -14.01
C ALA A 214 1.05 0.63 -13.72
N VAL A 215 0.83 1.72 -12.98
CA VAL A 215 -0.52 2.20 -12.65
C VAL A 215 -1.28 2.63 -13.91
N ASP A 216 -0.66 3.37 -14.82
CA ASP A 216 -1.29 3.83 -16.06
C ASP A 216 -1.71 2.64 -16.94
N ARG A 217 -0.84 1.62 -17.09
CA ARG A 217 -1.16 0.41 -17.88
C ARG A 217 -2.29 -0.39 -17.25
N VAL A 218 -2.23 -0.67 -15.95
CA VAL A 218 -3.27 -1.44 -15.25
C VAL A 218 -4.63 -0.71 -15.32
N THR A 219 -4.65 0.57 -14.95
CA THR A 219 -5.91 1.33 -14.85
C THR A 219 -6.50 1.75 -16.21
N SER A 220 -5.74 1.64 -17.30
CA SER A 220 -6.24 1.88 -18.66
C SER A 220 -6.66 0.59 -19.37
N GLU A 221 -5.94 -0.52 -19.16
CA GLU A 221 -6.13 -1.72 -19.95
C GLU A 221 -6.90 -2.85 -19.26
N VAL A 222 -6.91 -2.87 -17.93
CA VAL A 222 -7.61 -3.88 -17.10
C VAL A 222 -8.36 -3.20 -15.95
N PRO A 223 -9.35 -2.33 -16.27
CA PRO A 223 -10.01 -1.46 -15.29
C PRO A 223 -10.81 -2.19 -14.20
N SER A 224 -11.05 -3.51 -14.33
CA SER A 224 -11.65 -4.33 -13.26
C SER A 224 -10.69 -4.65 -12.12
N VAL A 225 -9.37 -4.53 -12.34
CA VAL A 225 -8.33 -4.78 -11.35
C VAL A 225 -8.28 -3.62 -10.36
N SER A 226 -8.33 -3.94 -9.06
CA SER A 226 -8.23 -2.95 -7.98
C SER A 226 -6.77 -2.69 -7.62
N VAL A 227 -6.36 -1.42 -7.64
CA VAL A 227 -4.98 -0.99 -7.39
C VAL A 227 -4.87 -0.26 -6.07
N TYR A 228 -3.92 -0.69 -5.24
CA TYR A 228 -3.49 0.00 -4.02
C TYR A 228 -2.01 0.34 -4.13
N LEU A 229 -1.62 1.56 -3.80
CA LEU A 229 -0.20 1.95 -3.72
C LEU A 229 0.34 1.57 -2.35
N ASP A 230 1.54 1.01 -2.27
CA ASP A 230 2.21 0.87 -0.97
C ASP A 230 2.49 2.27 -0.38
N ALA A 231 2.21 2.41 0.91
CA ALA A 231 2.47 3.60 1.71
C ALA A 231 3.26 3.24 2.98
N ALA A 232 4.21 2.32 2.85
CA ALA A 232 5.08 1.87 3.92
C ALA A 232 4.30 1.53 5.20
N HIS A 233 4.60 2.19 6.31
CA HIS A 233 3.94 2.00 7.59
C HIS A 233 4.01 3.30 8.42
N GLY A 234 3.24 3.35 9.48
CA GLY A 234 3.08 4.54 10.31
C GLY A 234 4.36 4.97 11.03
N GLY A 235 5.24 4.04 11.35
CA GLY A 235 6.58 4.30 11.91
C GLY A 235 7.61 4.76 10.89
N TRP A 236 7.19 5.00 9.66
CA TRP A 236 8.02 5.53 8.59
C TRP A 236 7.42 6.84 8.05
N LEU A 237 6.15 6.79 7.67
CA LEU A 237 5.45 7.93 7.07
C LEU A 237 4.50 8.65 8.04
N GLY A 238 4.41 8.26 9.32
CA GLY A 238 3.48 8.88 10.28
C GLY A 238 3.90 10.25 10.78
N TRP A 239 5.14 10.69 10.57
CA TRP A 239 5.53 12.07 10.85
C TRP A 239 5.04 13.00 9.73
N GLU A 240 4.55 14.18 10.11
CA GLU A 240 4.02 15.16 9.16
C GLU A 240 5.00 15.45 8.01
N ASN A 241 6.27 15.69 8.33
CA ASN A 241 7.29 16.02 7.34
C ASN A 241 7.59 14.87 6.36
N THR A 242 7.51 13.60 6.78
CA THR A 242 7.73 12.44 5.90
C THR A 242 6.48 12.16 5.08
N MET A 243 5.29 12.26 5.68
CA MET A 243 4.00 12.19 5.00
C MET A 243 3.90 13.23 3.88
N GLU A 244 4.22 14.49 4.16
CA GLU A 244 4.17 15.57 3.17
C GLU A 244 5.14 15.35 2.00
N LYS A 245 6.35 14.81 2.26
CA LYS A 245 7.30 14.47 1.20
C LYS A 245 6.75 13.35 0.32
N PHE A 246 6.20 12.30 0.93
CA PHE A 246 5.57 11.20 0.21
C PHE A 246 4.40 11.69 -0.67
N MET A 247 3.50 12.49 -0.11
CA MET A 247 2.37 13.05 -0.84
C MET A 247 2.79 14.00 -1.97
N ARG A 248 3.87 14.78 -1.80
CA ARG A 248 4.45 15.59 -2.89
C ARG A 248 4.98 14.72 -4.03
N ILE A 249 5.60 13.59 -3.73
CA ILE A 249 6.07 12.64 -4.74
C ILE A 249 4.87 12.07 -5.51
N ILE A 250 3.84 11.57 -4.82
CA ILE A 250 2.62 11.06 -5.45
C ILE A 250 1.99 12.12 -6.37
N ARG A 251 1.88 13.36 -5.90
CA ARG A 251 1.34 14.47 -6.69
C ARG A 251 2.19 14.80 -7.92
N SER A 252 3.51 14.68 -7.81
CA SER A 252 4.43 14.97 -8.92
C SER A 252 4.36 13.96 -10.08
N MET A 253 3.86 12.75 -9.81
CA MET A 253 3.81 11.66 -10.79
C MET A 253 2.57 11.71 -11.68
N ASP A 254 1.60 12.61 -11.43
CA ASP A 254 0.36 12.72 -12.19
C ASP A 254 -0.32 11.35 -12.41
N LEU A 255 -0.50 10.61 -11.32
CA LEU A 255 -1.16 9.31 -11.33
C LEU A 255 -2.67 9.49 -11.54
N PRO A 256 -3.38 8.52 -12.16
CA PRO A 256 -4.83 8.54 -12.28
C PRO A 256 -5.48 8.19 -10.92
N LEU A 257 -5.35 9.10 -9.93
CA LEU A 257 -5.75 8.86 -8.54
C LEU A 257 -7.24 8.49 -8.37
N HIS A 258 -8.09 8.91 -9.31
CA HIS A 258 -9.51 8.54 -9.33
C HIS A 258 -9.76 7.07 -9.74
N LYS A 259 -8.74 6.38 -10.26
CA LYS A 259 -8.79 4.96 -10.67
C LYS A 259 -8.07 4.03 -9.71
N ILE A 260 -7.23 4.54 -8.80
CA ILE A 260 -6.69 3.74 -7.71
C ILE A 260 -7.69 3.67 -6.57
N ARG A 261 -7.68 2.58 -5.79
CA ARG A 261 -8.63 2.35 -4.71
C ARG A 261 -8.16 2.91 -3.37
N GLY A 262 -6.86 3.11 -3.19
CA GLY A 262 -6.28 3.66 -1.97
C GLY A 262 -4.82 3.24 -1.79
N PHE A 263 -4.42 3.12 -0.53
CA PHE A 263 -3.08 2.74 -0.12
C PHE A 263 -3.09 1.44 0.70
N ALA A 264 -1.97 0.72 0.68
CA ALA A 264 -1.70 -0.43 1.54
C ALA A 264 -0.53 -0.07 2.46
N THR A 265 -0.65 -0.40 3.74
CA THR A 265 0.35 -0.10 4.77
C THR A 265 0.71 -1.38 5.53
N ASN A 266 1.84 -1.35 6.23
CA ASN A 266 2.35 -2.45 7.06
C ASN A 266 2.66 -3.73 6.25
N VAL A 267 2.84 -3.62 4.93
CA VAL A 267 3.21 -4.74 4.06
C VAL A 267 4.56 -5.28 4.50
N ALA A 268 4.61 -6.58 4.84
CA ALA A 268 5.80 -7.26 5.36
C ALA A 268 6.45 -6.61 6.60
N ASN A 269 5.68 -5.82 7.36
CA ASN A 269 6.13 -5.20 8.59
C ASN A 269 5.31 -5.73 9.79
N TYR A 270 5.62 -5.25 10.99
CA TYR A 270 5.13 -5.82 12.26
C TYR A 270 4.43 -4.78 13.13
N GLN A 271 4.00 -3.65 12.56
CA GLN A 271 3.29 -2.65 13.36
C GLN A 271 1.99 -3.23 13.90
N PRO A 272 1.70 -3.04 15.20
CA PRO A 272 0.47 -3.53 15.78
C PRO A 272 -0.73 -2.84 15.12
N LEU A 273 -1.79 -3.62 14.92
CA LEU A 273 -3.11 -3.08 14.63
C LEU A 273 -3.77 -2.76 15.96
N GLY A 274 -4.34 -1.56 16.07
CA GLY A 274 -5.15 -1.18 17.22
C GLY A 274 -6.52 -0.68 16.79
N ILE A 275 -7.13 0.10 17.67
CA ILE A 275 -8.38 0.78 17.39
C ILE A 275 -8.05 2.17 16.89
N GLN A 276 -8.74 2.64 15.86
CA GLN A 276 -8.56 3.99 15.34
C GLN A 276 -8.79 5.03 16.46
N CYS A 277 -7.77 5.82 16.75
CA CYS A 277 -7.87 6.90 17.72
C CYS A 277 -8.80 8.04 17.25
N PRO A 278 -9.45 8.76 18.18
CA PRO A 278 -10.11 10.02 17.86
C PRO A 278 -9.17 10.96 17.11
N TRP A 279 -9.68 11.61 16.06
CA TRP A 279 -8.90 12.57 15.28
C TRP A 279 -8.63 13.82 16.13
N CYS A 280 -7.38 13.97 16.58
CA CYS A 280 -6.92 15.13 17.35
C CYS A 280 -5.59 15.62 16.78
N PRO A 281 -5.60 16.38 15.68
CA PRO A 281 -4.37 16.74 14.98
C PRO A 281 -3.54 17.73 15.79
N ASP A 282 -2.22 17.54 15.80
CA ASP A 282 -1.30 18.43 16.49
C ASP A 282 -0.68 19.50 15.57
N GLN A 283 -0.39 19.12 14.32
CA GLN A 283 0.16 19.99 13.27
C GLN A 283 -0.78 20.12 12.06
N GLY A 284 -1.98 19.54 12.15
CA GLY A 284 -3.04 19.65 11.13
C GLY A 284 -3.21 18.39 10.28
N TYR A 285 -2.13 17.67 9.97
CA TYR A 285 -2.17 16.47 9.11
C TYR A 285 -1.85 15.16 9.82
N ARG A 286 -1.18 15.21 10.97
CA ARG A 286 -0.85 14.05 11.80
C ARG A 286 -1.86 13.92 12.93
N ASN A 287 -2.28 12.69 13.28
CA ASN A 287 -3.05 12.48 14.50
C ASN A 287 -2.13 12.63 15.72
N GLY A 288 -2.43 13.58 16.59
CA GLY A 288 -1.65 13.87 17.79
C GLY A 288 -2.22 13.29 19.07
N TYR A 289 -3.25 12.43 18.98
CA TYR A 289 -4.03 11.95 20.12
C TYR A 289 -3.15 11.27 21.17
N CYS A 290 -2.31 10.29 20.80
CA CYS A 290 -1.48 9.55 21.75
C CYS A 290 -0.12 10.18 22.05
N MET A 291 0.19 11.33 21.45
CA MET A 291 1.55 11.88 21.49
C MET A 291 1.96 12.42 22.84
N ASN A 292 3.26 12.31 23.15
CA ASN A 292 3.86 12.73 24.43
C ASN A 292 3.18 12.09 25.65
N GLY A 293 2.72 10.84 25.52
CA GLY A 293 2.05 10.10 26.60
C GLY A 293 0.62 10.60 26.89
N LYS A 294 0.04 11.43 26.03
CA LYS A 294 -1.37 11.80 26.13
C LYS A 294 -2.25 10.57 25.96
N HIS A 295 -3.35 10.55 26.70
CA HIS A 295 -4.36 9.49 26.60
C HIS A 295 -3.78 8.06 26.74
N ALA A 296 -2.69 7.86 27.49
CA ALA A 296 -2.01 6.57 27.63
C ALA A 296 -2.89 5.43 28.20
N SER A 297 -4.01 5.76 28.85
CA SER A 297 -5.00 4.79 29.31
C SER A 297 -6.08 4.45 28.28
N ASP A 298 -6.13 5.16 27.15
CA ASP A 298 -7.05 4.91 26.05
C ASP A 298 -6.60 3.66 25.29
N PRO A 299 -7.49 2.67 25.03
CA PRO A 299 -7.15 1.48 24.24
C PRO A 299 -6.55 1.79 22.86
N CYS A 300 -6.91 2.92 22.24
CA CYS A 300 -6.34 3.29 20.96
C CYS A 300 -4.85 3.67 21.07
N CYS A 301 -4.41 4.13 22.25
CA CYS A 301 -3.03 4.49 22.57
C CYS A 301 -2.22 3.33 23.18
N GLU A 302 -2.76 2.11 23.17
CA GLU A 302 -2.03 0.93 23.65
C GLU A 302 -0.79 0.67 22.78
N ASP A 303 0.39 0.74 23.38
CA ASP A 303 1.65 0.50 22.68
C ASP A 303 2.31 -0.77 23.21
N PRO A 304 1.85 -1.95 22.78
CA PRO A 304 2.31 -3.22 23.34
C PRO A 304 3.79 -3.50 23.06
N CYS A 305 4.39 -2.77 22.11
CA CYS A 305 5.78 -2.91 21.71
C CYS A 305 6.69 -1.80 22.23
N ASP A 306 6.16 -0.83 23.01
CA ASP A 306 6.90 0.35 23.47
C ASP A 306 7.67 1.07 22.34
N MET A 307 6.99 1.26 21.21
CA MET A 307 7.55 1.90 20.02
C MET A 307 7.19 3.40 19.92
N LEU A 308 6.23 3.90 20.69
CA LEU A 308 5.92 5.33 20.82
C LEU A 308 7.13 6.11 21.36
N SER A 309 7.87 5.52 22.31
CA SER A 309 9.13 6.09 22.83
C SER A 309 10.24 6.13 21.76
N GLN A 310 10.15 5.29 20.74
CA GLN A 310 10.99 5.29 19.54
C GLN A 310 10.41 6.14 18.41
N TRP A 311 9.44 7.01 18.74
CA TRP A 311 8.80 7.96 17.81
C TRP A 311 7.94 7.30 16.73
N ASN A 312 7.60 6.02 16.85
CA ASN A 312 6.71 5.32 15.92
C ASN A 312 5.23 5.63 16.25
N PHE A 313 4.78 6.80 15.83
CA PHE A 313 3.43 7.30 16.14
C PHE A 313 2.31 6.54 15.43
N GLY A 314 2.59 5.88 14.32
CA GLY A 314 1.55 5.12 13.62
C GLY A 314 1.29 3.71 14.17
N ASN A 315 1.77 3.41 15.38
CA ASN A 315 1.20 2.33 16.17
C ASN A 315 -0.30 2.60 16.35
N ASN A 316 -1.16 1.73 15.81
CA ASN A 316 -2.62 1.83 15.91
C ASN A 316 -3.31 3.03 15.20
N GLU A 317 -2.58 3.88 14.49
CA GLU A 317 -3.16 5.07 13.83
C GLU A 317 -3.55 4.85 12.35
N LEU A 318 -3.65 3.59 11.92
CA LEU A 318 -4.11 3.20 10.58
C LEU A 318 -5.54 2.66 10.58
#